data_AF-A0A7X0KYC4-F1
#
_entry.id   AF-A0A7X0KYC4-F1
#
_cell.length_a   1.000
_cell.length_b   1.000
_cell.length_c   1.000
_cell.angle_alpha   90.00
_cell.angle_beta   90.00
_cell.angle_gamma   90.00
#
_symmetry.space_group_name_H-M   'P 1'
#
loop_
_entity.id
_entity.type
_entity.pdbx_description
1 polymer ?
#
loop_
_entity_poly.entity_id
_entity_poly.type
_entity_poly.pdbx_seq_one_letter_code
_entity_poly.pdbx_strand_id
1 'polypeptide(L)'
;MSGFDVLTRGDVLDSALQARDYLVSCGVPGALAAKDPQLWGRRAVDHSRLGWLDLPFASRGLLNQVGGLVAEARYSGLDHVVLIGVGAESLAAQAIVEAQEPAMAGAGGSAERPSGELTVLDGGDTAALAFAMERLDRTLVVLASKAGVSLEGDAYRRIFAAAFRERGLSEREIASRFLVITDHGSPLHDFARQCGYRIGLTDPYLPGHFGALSAYGLVPAVLAGADADRLLEEAASLVPSLSKDEDNPGLLLGAVIGGCAQQGPGGLARDKLLLREPGGPGALSAWISQLLAVGTGKRGRGVLAFEPPGGRGDFPDVHGVSVNPRSAAQDESDTSVWAPLGAQFLMWEYATAVAGWLLGVNPFEAGSTVVQEAEDDAATLLRTVADGSLTAERPVYVEDDIEVHADFPWPPGAELQTVLGGLVASVPSDGYLAVMTYLSGDFSGRYLAPSLARASGRPVAYGPGPGYPHATGPVHKDGPGNGAFLIITGDPAPGDALAAHPVPGRPYSLAQLQIARALGELRALRARRLPVIRLHLRNPVDGAGRLIEAVRAVAGARRP
;
A
#
# COMPACT_ATOMS: atom_id res chain seq x y z
N MET A 1 12.80 25.08 -17.82
CA MET A 1 12.28 23.70 -17.95
C MET A 1 11.30 23.51 -16.80
N SER A 2 10.11 22.96 -17.07
CA SER A 2 9.19 22.57 -15.98
C SER A 2 9.95 21.71 -14.99
N GLY A 3 9.68 21.84 -13.69
CA GLY A 3 10.31 21.00 -12.66
C GLY A 3 9.88 19.53 -12.72
N PHE A 4 9.13 19.15 -13.75
CA PHE A 4 8.54 17.84 -13.96
C PHE A 4 8.61 17.44 -15.45
N ASP A 5 8.84 16.17 -15.73
CA ASP A 5 8.95 15.60 -17.08
C ASP A 5 8.73 14.08 -17.07
N VAL A 6 8.29 13.53 -18.20
CA VAL A 6 8.12 12.08 -18.42
C VAL A 6 8.77 11.71 -19.75
N LEU A 7 9.77 10.84 -19.69
CA LEU A 7 10.48 10.34 -20.87
C LEU A 7 10.22 8.85 -21.03
N THR A 8 9.74 8.44 -22.21
CA THR A 8 9.54 7.03 -22.57
C THR A 8 10.35 6.69 -23.82
N ARG A 9 10.85 5.46 -23.92
CA ARG A 9 11.78 5.03 -24.98
C ARG A 9 11.44 3.62 -25.48
N GLY A 10 12.08 3.24 -26.58
CA GLY A 10 11.99 1.88 -27.15
C GLY A 10 10.62 1.57 -27.73
N ASP A 11 10.28 0.28 -27.78
CA ASP A 11 9.08 -0.25 -28.42
C ASP A 11 7.76 0.20 -27.76
N VAL A 12 7.85 0.80 -26.57
CA VAL A 12 6.69 1.34 -25.82
C VAL A 12 6.27 2.71 -26.35
N LEU A 13 7.18 3.48 -26.92
CA LEU A 13 6.93 4.87 -27.32
C LEU A 13 5.76 4.97 -28.31
N ASP A 14 5.75 4.12 -29.35
CA ASP A 14 4.71 4.16 -30.37
C ASP A 14 3.32 3.83 -29.78
N SER A 15 3.26 2.83 -28.89
CA SER A 15 2.02 2.45 -28.21
C SER A 15 1.51 3.56 -27.28
N ALA A 16 2.42 4.23 -26.56
CA ALA A 16 2.11 5.36 -25.70
C ALA A 16 1.61 6.58 -26.50
N LEU A 17 2.25 6.89 -27.63
CA LEU A 17 1.83 8.00 -28.51
C LEU A 17 0.45 7.73 -29.13
N GLN A 18 0.20 6.51 -29.61
CA GLN A 18 -1.11 6.13 -30.13
C GLN A 18 -2.21 6.22 -29.06
N ALA A 19 -1.93 5.75 -27.84
CA ALA A 19 -2.86 5.86 -26.72
C ALA A 19 -3.13 7.32 -26.35
N ARG A 20 -2.09 8.18 -26.33
CA ARG A 20 -2.23 9.62 -26.09
C ARG A 20 -3.10 10.28 -27.16
N ASP A 21 -2.84 10.02 -28.44
CA ASP A 21 -3.61 10.61 -29.54
C ASP A 21 -5.09 10.19 -29.48
N TYR A 22 -5.35 8.93 -29.11
CA TYR A 22 -6.70 8.45 -28.87
C TYR A 22 -7.38 9.19 -27.70
N LEU A 23 -6.69 9.35 -26.57
CA LEU A 23 -7.18 10.10 -25.40
C LEU A 23 -7.54 11.55 -25.74
N VAL A 24 -6.66 12.23 -26.48
CA VAL A 24 -6.87 13.61 -26.96
C VAL A 24 -8.07 13.67 -27.90
N SER A 25 -8.16 12.76 -28.88
CA SER A 25 -9.30 12.72 -29.81
C SER A 25 -10.65 12.52 -29.11
N CYS A 26 -10.63 11.89 -27.92
CA CYS A 26 -11.81 11.67 -27.08
C CYS A 26 -12.06 12.83 -26.08
N GLY A 27 -11.22 13.88 -26.07
CA GLY A 27 -11.36 15.03 -25.17
C GLY A 27 -11.08 14.73 -23.70
N VAL A 28 -10.41 13.61 -23.40
CA VAL A 28 -10.15 13.16 -22.02
C VAL A 28 -9.41 14.21 -21.18
N PRO A 29 -8.33 14.86 -21.67
CA PRO A 29 -7.57 15.80 -20.84
C PRO A 29 -8.40 16.98 -20.34
N GLY A 30 -9.13 17.61 -21.26
CA GLY A 30 -10.02 18.73 -20.96
C GLY A 30 -11.18 18.33 -20.05
N ALA A 31 -11.84 17.20 -20.35
CA ALA A 31 -12.97 16.71 -19.55
C ALA A 31 -12.56 16.33 -18.11
N LEU A 32 -11.43 15.65 -17.94
CA LEU A 32 -10.92 15.27 -16.63
C LEU A 32 -10.51 16.50 -15.82
N ALA A 33 -9.77 17.44 -16.41
CA ALA A 33 -9.37 18.69 -15.75
C ALA A 33 -10.58 19.56 -15.39
N ALA A 34 -11.65 19.53 -16.19
CA ALA A 34 -12.92 20.19 -15.89
C ALA A 34 -13.77 19.44 -14.85
N LYS A 35 -13.29 18.30 -14.33
CA LYS A 35 -14.02 17.41 -13.41
C LYS A 35 -15.38 16.99 -13.98
N ASP A 36 -15.44 16.71 -15.28
CA ASP A 36 -16.67 16.30 -15.96
C ASP A 36 -17.10 14.89 -15.51
N PRO A 37 -18.21 14.76 -14.76
CA PRO A 37 -18.68 13.46 -14.29
C PRO A 37 -19.11 12.52 -15.42
N GLN A 38 -19.40 13.05 -16.62
CA GLN A 38 -19.83 12.28 -17.79
C GLN A 38 -18.69 11.59 -18.53
N LEU A 39 -17.42 11.87 -18.18
CA LEU A 39 -16.25 11.25 -18.82
C LEU A 39 -16.26 9.71 -18.74
N TRP A 40 -16.90 9.14 -17.72
CA TRP A 40 -17.08 7.70 -17.54
C TRP A 40 -18.41 7.15 -18.10
N GLY A 41 -19.11 7.93 -18.92
CA GLY A 41 -20.34 7.57 -19.60
C GLY A 41 -21.48 7.23 -18.63
N ARG A 42 -22.17 6.09 -18.85
CA ARG A 42 -23.27 5.61 -17.98
C ARG A 42 -22.85 5.34 -16.54
N ARG A 43 -21.55 5.38 -16.23
CA ARG A 43 -20.96 5.25 -14.90
C ARG A 43 -20.59 6.63 -14.35
N ALA A 44 -21.54 7.58 -14.43
CA ALA A 44 -21.32 8.94 -13.99
C ALA A 44 -20.77 8.95 -12.56
N VAL A 45 -19.66 9.65 -12.38
CA VAL A 45 -19.01 9.79 -11.08
C VAL A 45 -19.69 10.96 -10.37
N ASP A 46 -19.94 10.86 -9.06
CA ASP A 46 -20.32 12.04 -8.30
C ASP A 46 -19.20 13.08 -8.44
N HIS A 47 -19.51 14.29 -8.90
CA HIS A 47 -18.52 15.35 -9.12
C HIS A 47 -17.61 15.56 -7.91
N SER A 48 -18.13 15.35 -6.70
CA SER A 48 -17.39 15.46 -5.45
C SER A 48 -16.22 14.46 -5.32
N ARG A 49 -16.26 13.32 -6.02
CA ARG A 49 -15.15 12.34 -6.11
C ARG A 49 -13.99 12.79 -6.98
N LEU A 50 -14.14 13.89 -7.72
CA LEU A 50 -13.10 14.50 -8.56
C LEU A 50 -12.43 15.70 -7.87
N GLY A 51 -12.81 15.99 -6.62
CA GLY A 51 -12.25 17.11 -5.85
C GLY A 51 -10.75 16.99 -5.53
N TRP A 52 -10.14 15.82 -5.77
CA TRP A 52 -8.70 15.62 -5.57
C TRP A 52 -7.86 16.55 -6.45
N LEU A 53 -8.36 16.92 -7.63
CA LEU A 53 -7.74 17.89 -8.53
C LEU A 53 -7.61 19.30 -7.93
N ASP A 54 -8.45 19.62 -6.92
CA ASP A 54 -8.42 20.93 -6.25
C ASP A 54 -7.53 20.94 -5.00
N LEU A 55 -7.10 19.77 -4.49
CA LEU A 55 -6.30 19.65 -3.26
C LEU A 55 -5.03 20.52 -3.23
N PRO A 56 -4.27 20.68 -4.34
CA PRO A 56 -3.12 21.60 -4.35
C PRO A 56 -3.44 23.03 -3.89
N PHE A 57 -4.69 23.46 -4.00
CA PHE A 57 -5.16 24.77 -3.55
C PHE A 57 -6.04 24.68 -2.31
N ALA A 58 -7.01 23.76 -2.29
CA ALA A 58 -7.99 23.61 -1.21
C ALA A 58 -7.32 23.26 0.13
N SER A 59 -6.28 22.43 0.10
CA SER A 59 -5.57 22.00 1.31
C SER A 59 -4.74 23.10 1.98
N ARG A 60 -4.52 24.26 1.34
CA ARG A 60 -3.94 25.41 2.05
C ARG A 60 -4.87 25.92 3.17
N GLY A 61 -6.19 25.82 2.97
CA GLY A 61 -7.18 26.12 4.01
C GLY A 61 -7.08 25.16 5.20
N LEU A 62 -6.82 23.87 4.91
CA LEU A 62 -6.59 22.83 5.91
C LEU A 62 -5.34 23.14 6.76
N LEU A 63 -4.23 23.57 6.16
CA LEU A 63 -3.01 23.91 6.90
C LEU A 63 -3.26 25.01 7.95
N ASN A 64 -4.06 26.03 7.60
CA ASN A 64 -4.46 27.08 8.54
C ASN A 64 -5.28 26.54 9.72
N GLN A 65 -6.15 25.54 9.49
CA GLN A 65 -6.94 24.91 10.55
C GLN A 65 -6.06 24.05 11.48
N VAL A 66 -5.03 23.42 10.93
CA VAL A 66 -4.13 22.49 11.63
C VAL A 66 -3.02 23.22 12.41
N GLY A 67 -2.67 24.45 12.02
CA GLY A 67 -1.59 25.19 12.67
C GLY A 67 -1.73 25.32 14.19
N GLY A 68 -2.95 25.56 14.69
CA GLY A 68 -3.23 25.60 16.13
C GLY A 68 -3.03 24.25 16.82
N LEU A 69 -3.42 23.16 16.15
CA LEU A 69 -3.23 21.79 16.65
C LEU A 69 -1.74 21.43 16.74
N VAL A 70 -0.95 21.81 15.74
CA VAL A 70 0.50 21.59 15.73
C VAL A 70 1.15 22.35 16.87
N ALA A 71 0.82 23.63 17.04
CA ALA A 71 1.36 24.45 18.12
C ALA A 71 1.03 23.89 19.51
N GLU A 72 -0.21 23.43 19.71
CA GLU A 72 -0.65 22.80 20.95
C GLU A 72 0.10 21.48 21.23
N ALA A 73 0.24 20.61 20.22
CA ALA A 73 0.97 19.36 20.34
C ALA A 73 2.42 19.62 20.76
N ARG A 74 3.11 20.55 20.07
CA ARG A 74 4.48 20.93 20.40
C ARG A 74 4.63 21.54 21.79
N TYR A 75 3.74 22.46 22.16
CA TYR A 75 3.73 23.04 23.51
C TYR A 75 3.55 21.97 24.59
N SER A 76 2.79 20.92 24.30
CA SER A 76 2.55 19.78 25.19
C SER A 76 3.66 18.72 25.16
N GLY A 77 4.76 18.95 24.43
CA GLY A 77 5.85 18.00 24.26
C GLY A 77 5.48 16.77 23.41
N LEU A 78 4.41 16.85 22.62
CA LEU A 78 3.98 15.81 21.71
C LEU A 78 4.67 15.98 20.34
N ASP A 79 5.85 15.39 20.23
CA ASP A 79 6.66 15.39 19.01
C ASP A 79 6.66 14.05 18.26
N HIS A 80 6.24 12.95 18.89
CA HIS A 80 6.13 11.66 18.23
C HIS A 80 4.69 11.40 17.77
N VAL A 81 4.45 11.40 16.47
CA VAL A 81 3.15 11.09 15.86
C VAL A 81 3.12 9.61 15.53
N VAL A 82 2.16 8.86 16.07
CA VAL A 82 1.83 7.53 15.51
C VAL A 82 0.55 7.58 14.72
N LEU A 83 0.65 7.25 13.44
CA LEU A 83 -0.45 7.15 12.52
C LEU A 83 -0.93 5.70 12.46
N ILE A 84 -2.12 5.45 12.97
CA ILE A 84 -2.80 4.17 12.86
C ILE A 84 -3.73 4.24 11.66
N GLY A 85 -3.38 3.51 10.60
CA GLY A 85 -4.16 3.48 9.37
C GLY A 85 -3.52 2.58 8.33
N VAL A 86 -4.36 1.87 7.59
CA VAL A 86 -3.94 1.04 6.45
C VAL A 86 -4.35 1.76 5.18
N GLY A 87 -3.41 1.93 4.26
CA GLY A 87 -3.71 2.31 2.88
C GLY A 87 -2.91 3.48 2.35
N ALA A 88 -3.36 3.99 1.20
CA ALA A 88 -2.63 4.96 0.39
C ALA A 88 -2.36 6.25 1.18
N GLU A 89 -3.31 6.73 1.98
CA GLU A 89 -3.13 7.98 2.71
C GLU A 89 -2.06 7.88 3.80
N SER A 90 -1.94 6.73 4.48
CA SER A 90 -0.82 6.48 5.41
C SER A 90 0.53 6.43 4.70
N LEU A 91 0.59 5.78 3.53
CA LEU A 91 1.79 5.73 2.70
C LEU A 91 2.17 7.12 2.17
N ALA A 92 1.19 7.95 1.82
CA ALA A 92 1.43 9.33 1.42
C ALA A 92 2.01 10.17 2.57
N ALA A 93 1.45 10.07 3.78
CA ALA A 93 1.99 10.75 4.97
C ALA A 93 3.44 10.33 5.24
N GLN A 94 3.73 9.03 5.13
CA GLN A 94 5.07 8.49 5.29
C GLN A 94 6.02 9.01 4.20
N ALA A 95 5.61 8.98 2.93
CA ALA A 95 6.42 9.49 1.82
C ALA A 95 6.75 10.99 1.96
N ILE A 96 5.83 11.79 2.50
CA ILE A 96 6.06 13.22 2.78
C ILE A 96 7.16 13.41 3.82
N VAL A 97 7.12 12.65 4.92
CA VAL A 97 8.13 12.75 5.99
C VAL A 97 9.48 12.20 5.52
N GLU A 98 9.50 11.03 4.86
CA GLU A 98 10.72 10.41 4.34
C GLU A 98 11.48 11.29 3.35
N ALA A 99 10.78 12.02 2.47
CA ALA A 99 11.41 12.87 1.46
C ALA A 99 12.16 14.07 2.03
N GLN A 100 11.95 14.41 3.29
CA GLN A 100 12.59 15.55 3.95
C GLN A 100 13.91 15.17 4.64
N GLU A 101 14.12 13.89 4.96
CA GLU A 101 15.34 13.38 5.60
C GLU A 101 16.65 13.70 4.83
N PRO A 102 16.74 13.55 3.48
CA PRO A 102 17.97 13.85 2.74
C PRO A 102 18.26 15.35 2.63
N ALA A 103 17.22 16.21 2.60
CA ALA A 103 17.36 17.66 2.60
C ALA A 103 17.96 18.17 3.93
N MET A 104 17.68 17.45 5.01
CA MET A 104 18.18 17.73 6.37
C MET A 104 19.64 17.29 6.58
N ALA A 105 20.10 16.21 5.95
CA ALA A 105 21.46 15.70 6.08
C ALA A 105 22.52 16.54 5.31
N GLY A 106 22.11 17.26 4.26
CA GLY A 106 23.00 18.12 3.45
C GLY A 106 23.19 19.54 4.00
N ALA A 107 22.35 19.98 4.94
CA ALA A 107 22.47 21.28 5.60
C ALA A 107 23.43 21.16 6.80
N GLY A 108 24.74 21.29 6.56
CA GLY A 108 25.80 21.29 7.58
C GLY A 108 25.81 22.51 8.52
N GLY A 109 24.63 23.00 8.90
CA GLY A 109 24.44 24.09 9.86
C GLY A 109 23.40 23.68 10.89
N SER A 110 23.49 24.26 12.08
CA SER A 110 22.63 24.07 13.26
C SER A 110 21.15 24.49 13.05
N ALA A 111 20.54 24.15 11.93
CA ALA A 111 19.09 24.25 11.76
C ALA A 111 18.45 23.20 12.67
N GLU A 112 17.71 23.64 13.67
CA GLU A 112 16.94 22.77 14.56
C GLU A 112 16.14 21.77 13.71
N ARG A 113 16.27 20.47 14.03
CA ARG A 113 15.46 19.42 13.39
C ARG A 113 13.97 19.85 13.42
N PRO A 114 13.20 19.66 12.33
CA PRO A 114 11.74 19.66 12.44
C PRO A 114 11.38 18.77 13.63
N SER A 115 10.68 19.35 14.59
CA SER A 115 10.64 18.83 15.95
C SER A 115 9.63 17.70 16.10
N GLY A 116 9.60 16.74 15.16
CA GLY A 116 8.69 15.60 15.23
C GLY A 116 9.12 14.38 14.40
N GLU A 117 8.50 13.25 14.71
CA GLU A 117 8.77 11.94 14.11
C GLU A 117 7.43 11.26 13.78
N LEU A 118 7.37 10.49 12.68
CA LEU A 118 6.19 9.73 12.28
C LEU A 118 6.46 8.24 12.36
N THR A 119 5.64 7.51 13.11
CA THR A 119 5.57 6.04 13.10
C THR A 119 4.22 5.61 12.53
N VAL A 120 4.21 4.81 11.45
CA VAL A 120 2.98 4.25 10.89
C VAL A 120 2.73 2.85 11.45
N LEU A 121 1.50 2.59 11.89
CA LEU A 121 1.04 1.28 12.37
C LEU A 121 -0.08 0.78 11.46
N ASP A 122 0.25 -0.18 10.60
CA ASP A 122 -0.64 -0.75 9.58
C ASP A 122 -1.05 -2.21 9.86
N GLY A 123 -0.59 -2.80 10.97
CA GLY A 123 -0.82 -4.20 11.31
C GLY A 123 0.26 -5.17 10.83
N GLY A 124 1.27 -4.68 10.10
CA GLY A 124 2.31 -5.47 9.46
C GLY A 124 3.23 -6.21 10.43
N ASP A 125 3.71 -5.49 11.44
CA ASP A 125 4.59 -6.01 12.49
C ASP A 125 4.38 -5.31 13.84
N THR A 126 5.08 -5.83 14.85
CA THR A 126 5.09 -5.36 16.24
C THR A 126 6.29 -4.45 16.54
N ALA A 127 7.26 -4.31 15.64
CA ALA A 127 8.48 -3.53 15.86
C ALA A 127 8.17 -2.03 15.87
N ALA A 128 7.35 -1.55 14.93
CA ALA A 128 6.87 -0.17 14.93
C ALA A 128 6.05 0.15 16.20
N LEU A 129 5.24 -0.81 16.67
CA LEU A 129 4.50 -0.66 17.92
C LEU A 129 5.45 -0.60 19.13
N ALA A 130 6.48 -1.45 19.19
CA ALA A 130 7.48 -1.43 20.26
C ALA A 130 8.18 -0.07 20.33
N PHE A 131 8.63 0.43 19.17
CA PHE A 131 9.26 1.73 19.04
C PHE A 131 8.37 2.86 19.57
N ALA A 132 7.07 2.80 19.26
CA ALA A 132 6.10 3.76 19.77
C ALA A 132 5.83 3.66 21.28
N MET A 133 5.78 2.44 21.83
CA MET A 133 5.57 2.21 23.26
C MET A 133 6.70 2.78 24.14
N GLU A 134 7.92 2.84 23.62
CA GLU A 134 9.07 3.46 24.31
C GLU A 134 8.93 4.99 24.46
N ARG A 135 8.09 5.64 23.66
CA ARG A 135 7.96 7.10 23.53
C ARG A 135 6.61 7.65 23.97
N LEU A 136 5.87 6.89 24.79
CA LEU A 136 4.48 7.22 25.16
C LEU A 136 4.30 8.63 25.76
N ASP A 137 5.28 9.13 26.52
CA ASP A 137 5.23 10.45 27.16
C ASP A 137 5.09 11.62 26.17
N ARG A 138 5.62 11.43 24.95
CA ARG A 138 5.70 12.40 23.87
C ARG A 138 4.86 12.02 22.64
N THR A 139 3.98 11.03 22.80
CA THR A 139 3.21 10.46 21.68
C THR A 139 1.83 11.09 21.49
N LEU A 140 1.52 11.53 20.27
CA LEU A 140 0.18 11.82 19.76
C LEU A 140 -0.26 10.70 18.81
N VAL A 141 -1.40 10.08 19.09
CA VAL A 141 -1.96 9.00 18.25
C VAL A 141 -2.97 9.59 17.27
N VAL A 142 -2.76 9.37 15.98
CA VAL A 142 -3.68 9.76 14.91
C VAL A 142 -4.34 8.50 14.35
N LEU A 143 -5.67 8.42 14.44
CA LEU A 143 -6.48 7.37 13.85
C LEU A 143 -7.08 7.90 12.54
N ALA A 144 -6.65 7.36 11.40
CA ALA A 144 -7.08 7.82 10.10
C ALA A 144 -7.79 6.70 9.33
N SER A 145 -9.09 6.88 9.06
CA SER A 145 -9.86 5.94 8.23
C SER A 145 -11.17 6.55 7.73
N LYS A 146 -11.49 6.31 6.46
CA LYS A 146 -12.78 6.68 5.83
C LYS A 146 -13.87 5.66 6.13
N ALA A 147 -13.54 4.37 5.99
CA ALA A 147 -14.51 3.28 6.06
C ALA A 147 -14.99 2.96 7.49
N GLY A 148 -14.21 3.35 8.50
CA GLY A 148 -14.54 3.10 9.91
C GLY A 148 -13.36 2.51 10.69
N VAL A 149 -13.65 1.83 11.78
CA VAL A 149 -12.62 1.29 12.67
C VAL A 149 -12.15 -0.06 12.13
N SER A 150 -10.92 -0.14 11.63
CA SER A 150 -10.31 -1.43 11.24
C SER A 150 -9.99 -2.29 12.47
N LEU A 151 -9.78 -3.58 12.26
CA LEU A 151 -9.39 -4.52 13.34
C LEU A 151 -8.08 -4.09 14.02
N GLU A 152 -7.07 -3.74 13.22
CA GLU A 152 -5.78 -3.23 13.67
C GLU A 152 -5.94 -1.88 14.38
N GLY A 153 -6.79 -1.01 13.81
CA GLY A 153 -7.11 0.30 14.36
C GLY A 153 -7.67 0.22 15.78
N ASP A 154 -8.65 -0.65 16.00
CA ASP A 154 -9.21 -0.87 17.34
C ASP A 154 -8.18 -1.51 18.28
N ALA A 155 -7.41 -2.50 17.80
CA ALA A 155 -6.42 -3.21 18.61
C ALA A 155 -5.33 -2.26 19.12
N TYR A 156 -4.68 -1.50 18.23
CA TYR A 156 -3.64 -0.55 18.63
C TYR A 156 -4.18 0.55 19.52
N ARG A 157 -5.35 1.13 19.19
CA ARG A 157 -5.98 2.14 20.06
C ARG A 157 -6.19 1.63 21.48
N ARG A 158 -6.67 0.39 21.64
CA ARG A 158 -6.87 -0.24 22.97
C ARG A 158 -5.54 -0.37 23.72
N ILE A 159 -4.49 -0.79 23.04
CA ILE A 159 -3.14 -0.93 23.60
C ILE A 159 -2.62 0.43 24.06
N PHE A 160 -2.65 1.46 23.21
CA PHE A 160 -2.23 2.82 23.60
C PHE A 160 -3.06 3.37 24.76
N ALA A 161 -4.39 3.24 24.72
CA ALA A 161 -5.25 3.73 25.80
C ALA A 161 -5.01 2.99 27.13
N ALA A 162 -4.70 1.69 27.09
CA ALA A 162 -4.30 0.94 28.28
C ALA A 162 -2.93 1.43 28.80
N ALA A 163 -1.94 1.56 27.93
CA ALA A 163 -0.60 2.01 28.31
C ALA A 163 -0.60 3.44 28.88
N PHE A 164 -1.39 4.36 28.33
CA PHE A 164 -1.55 5.70 28.91
C PHE A 164 -2.19 5.67 30.30
N ARG A 165 -3.18 4.79 30.51
CA ARG A 165 -3.83 4.62 31.82
C ARG A 165 -2.86 4.04 32.86
N GLU A 166 -2.02 3.10 32.47
CA GLU A 166 -0.95 2.54 33.32
C GLU A 166 0.08 3.61 33.70
N ARG A 167 0.29 4.63 32.86
CA ARG A 167 1.09 5.83 33.18
C ARG A 167 0.36 6.85 34.07
N GLY A 168 -0.87 6.55 34.51
CA GLY A 168 -1.63 7.38 35.44
C GLY A 168 -2.41 8.53 34.79
N LEU A 169 -2.54 8.56 33.46
CA LEU A 169 -3.36 9.57 32.78
C LEU A 169 -4.85 9.32 33.06
N SER A 170 -5.58 10.40 33.34
CA SER A 170 -7.04 10.39 33.41
C SER A 170 -7.67 10.16 32.02
N GLU A 171 -8.93 9.71 31.96
CA GLU A 171 -9.61 9.52 30.66
C GLU A 171 -9.64 10.78 29.79
N ARG A 172 -9.69 11.97 30.40
CA ARG A 172 -9.61 13.25 29.69
C ARG A 172 -8.23 13.48 29.07
N GLU A 173 -7.16 13.17 29.80
CA GLU A 173 -5.79 13.28 29.30
C GLU A 173 -5.52 12.24 28.21
N ILE A 174 -5.98 11.00 28.41
CA ILE A 174 -5.93 9.94 27.38
C ILE A 174 -6.63 10.43 26.11
N ALA A 175 -7.86 10.95 26.21
CA ALA A 175 -8.59 11.46 25.06
C ALA A 175 -7.84 12.59 24.32
N SER A 176 -7.07 13.43 25.04
CA SER A 176 -6.22 14.46 24.43
C SER A 176 -4.99 13.92 23.68
N ARG A 177 -4.62 12.65 23.90
CA ARG A 177 -3.58 11.95 23.13
C ARG A 177 -4.09 11.35 21.82
N PHE A 178 -5.38 11.48 21.50
CA PHE A 178 -5.96 10.94 20.26
C PHE A 178 -6.54 12.05 19.36
N LEU A 179 -6.15 12.00 18.09
CA LEU A 179 -6.76 12.73 16.98
C LEU A 179 -7.40 11.72 16.02
N VAL A 180 -8.61 12.01 15.55
CA VAL A 180 -9.33 11.18 14.59
C VAL A 180 -9.59 11.97 13.30
N ILE A 181 -9.15 11.39 12.18
CA ILE A 181 -9.38 11.87 10.82
C ILE A 181 -10.31 10.87 10.14
N THR A 182 -11.57 11.25 9.97
CA THR A 182 -12.62 10.35 9.47
C THR A 182 -13.81 11.13 8.94
N ASP A 183 -14.61 10.49 8.09
CA ASP A 183 -15.75 11.14 7.47
C ASP A 183 -16.91 11.37 8.42
N HIS A 184 -17.61 12.50 8.23
CA HIS A 184 -18.75 12.84 9.06
C HIS A 184 -19.82 11.75 9.02
N GLY A 185 -20.22 11.24 10.18
CA GLY A 185 -21.22 10.18 10.30
C GLY A 185 -20.68 8.77 10.01
N SER A 186 -19.36 8.60 9.85
CA SER A 186 -18.75 7.26 9.81
C SER A 186 -18.85 6.56 11.17
N PRO A 187 -18.72 5.21 11.23
CA PRO A 187 -18.62 4.49 12.50
C PRO A 187 -17.47 4.99 13.40
N LEU A 188 -16.35 5.42 12.82
CA LEU A 188 -15.21 5.95 13.56
C LEU A 188 -15.50 7.37 14.08
N HIS A 189 -16.30 8.17 13.38
CA HIS A 189 -16.75 9.49 13.84
C HIS A 189 -17.58 9.39 15.12
N ASP A 190 -18.58 8.52 15.12
CA ASP A 190 -19.46 8.32 16.28
C ASP A 190 -18.68 7.71 17.45
N PHE A 191 -17.78 6.77 17.17
CA PHE A 191 -16.89 6.19 18.16
C PHE A 191 -15.98 7.23 18.81
N ALA A 192 -15.35 8.09 18.00
CA ALA A 192 -14.49 9.16 18.49
C ALA A 192 -15.24 10.15 19.40
N ARG A 193 -16.51 10.47 19.06
CA ARG A 193 -17.37 11.30 19.92
C ARG A 193 -17.64 10.62 21.26
N GLN A 194 -17.94 9.34 21.26
CA GLN A 194 -18.19 8.57 22.49
C GLN A 194 -16.95 8.52 23.40
N CYS A 195 -15.77 8.40 22.81
CA CYS A 195 -14.51 8.42 23.56
C CYS A 195 -14.00 9.82 23.93
N GLY A 196 -14.66 10.89 23.47
CA GLY A 196 -14.22 12.27 23.69
C GLY A 196 -12.93 12.65 22.95
N TYR A 197 -12.56 11.89 21.92
CA TYR A 197 -11.36 12.15 21.12
C TYR A 197 -11.53 13.40 20.27
N ARG A 198 -10.41 14.05 19.93
CA ARG A 198 -10.45 15.19 19.01
C ARG A 198 -10.80 14.70 17.61
N ILE A 199 -11.86 15.25 17.04
CA ILE A 199 -12.29 15.01 15.65
C ILE A 199 -12.11 16.32 14.93
N GLY A 200 -11.43 16.35 13.79
CA GLY A 200 -11.04 17.65 13.23
C GLY A 200 -11.17 17.83 11.74
N LEU A 201 -11.01 16.81 10.90
CA LEU A 201 -10.67 17.04 9.49
C LEU A 201 -11.20 15.87 8.65
N THR A 202 -11.95 16.16 7.59
CA THR A 202 -12.56 15.16 6.69
C THR A 202 -12.63 15.70 5.29
N ASP A 203 -12.52 14.78 4.34
CA ASP A 203 -12.76 15.01 2.93
C ASP A 203 -13.77 13.97 2.42
N PRO A 204 -15.06 14.09 2.80
CA PRO A 204 -16.02 12.98 2.82
C PRO A 204 -16.40 12.43 1.45
N TYR A 205 -15.99 13.14 0.39
CA TYR A 205 -16.28 12.77 -0.98
C TYR A 205 -15.06 12.30 -1.75
N LEU A 206 -13.85 12.43 -1.19
CA LEU A 206 -12.64 12.00 -1.88
C LEU A 206 -12.50 10.48 -1.84
N PRO A 207 -12.22 9.82 -2.97
CA PRO A 207 -11.74 8.44 -2.97
C PRO A 207 -10.47 8.34 -2.12
N GLY A 208 -10.35 7.32 -1.26
CA GLY A 208 -9.19 7.20 -0.35
C GLY A 208 -7.84 7.24 -1.07
N HIS A 209 -7.71 6.41 -2.10
CA HIS A 209 -6.50 6.30 -2.92
C HIS A 209 -6.13 7.54 -3.76
N PHE A 210 -7.03 8.53 -3.92
CA PHE A 210 -6.79 9.82 -4.60
C PHE A 210 -6.67 10.98 -3.59
N GLY A 211 -6.22 10.69 -2.37
CA GLY A 211 -6.23 11.61 -1.24
C GLY A 211 -4.86 11.95 -0.69
N ALA A 212 -3.77 11.83 -1.45
CA ALA A 212 -2.43 12.05 -0.92
C ALA A 212 -2.25 13.44 -0.28
N LEU A 213 -2.83 14.46 -0.92
CA LEU A 213 -2.81 15.86 -0.45
C LEU A 213 -4.06 16.25 0.37
N SER A 214 -4.82 15.26 0.87
CA SER A 214 -6.01 15.47 1.71
C SER A 214 -5.66 15.58 3.19
N ALA A 215 -6.66 15.75 4.06
CA ALA A 215 -6.46 15.70 5.51
C ALA A 215 -5.78 14.40 5.98
N TYR A 216 -6.07 13.28 5.32
CA TYR A 216 -5.56 11.96 5.70
C TYR A 216 -4.05 11.84 5.48
N GLY A 217 -3.51 12.41 4.40
CA GLY A 217 -2.07 12.37 4.10
C GLY A 217 -1.30 13.53 4.74
N LEU A 218 -1.84 14.76 4.68
CA LEU A 218 -1.12 15.96 5.12
C LEU A 218 -1.07 16.12 6.63
N VAL A 219 -2.16 15.84 7.34
CA VAL A 219 -2.24 16.19 8.77
C VAL A 219 -1.24 15.38 9.60
N PRO A 220 -1.11 14.05 9.44
CA PRO A 220 -0.10 13.30 10.18
C PRO A 220 1.33 13.77 9.84
N ALA A 221 1.59 14.07 8.56
CA ALA A 221 2.91 14.55 8.12
C ALA A 221 3.25 15.93 8.72
N VAL A 222 2.31 16.88 8.69
CA VAL A 222 2.49 18.22 9.27
C VAL A 222 2.63 18.15 10.80
N LEU A 223 1.88 17.29 11.48
CA LEU A 223 2.08 17.01 12.90
C LEU A 223 3.45 16.39 13.19
N ALA A 224 4.03 15.65 12.25
CA ALA A 224 5.38 15.14 12.32
C ALA A 224 6.45 16.18 11.92
N GLY A 225 6.05 17.38 11.51
CA GLY A 225 6.95 18.49 11.20
C GLY A 225 7.19 18.74 9.72
N ALA A 226 6.41 18.13 8.83
CA ALA A 226 6.60 18.30 7.40
C ALA A 226 6.17 19.69 6.87
N ASP A 227 6.99 20.25 5.99
CA ASP A 227 6.66 21.43 5.16
C ASP A 227 5.67 21.06 4.05
N ALA A 228 4.37 21.14 4.39
CA ALA A 228 3.29 20.91 3.44
C ALA A 228 3.01 22.10 2.52
N ASP A 229 3.42 23.32 2.87
CA ASP A 229 3.22 24.50 2.01
C ASP A 229 4.02 24.34 0.71
N ARG A 230 5.30 23.98 0.83
CA ARG A 230 6.14 23.66 -0.32
C ARG A 230 5.57 22.51 -1.16
N LEU A 231 5.08 21.45 -0.51
CA LEU A 231 4.47 20.31 -1.19
C LEU A 231 3.25 20.72 -2.03
N LEU A 232 2.38 21.57 -1.47
CA LEU A 232 1.20 22.08 -2.18
C LEU A 232 1.56 23.05 -3.32
N GLU A 233 2.62 23.85 -3.18
CA GLU A 233 3.15 24.67 -4.26
C GLU A 233 3.71 23.84 -5.42
N GLU A 234 4.48 22.80 -5.11
CA GLU A 234 4.99 21.84 -6.09
C GLU A 234 3.84 21.19 -6.87
N ALA A 235 2.80 20.70 -6.17
CA ALA A 235 1.61 20.12 -6.79
C ALA A 235 0.85 21.15 -7.66
N ALA A 236 0.64 22.36 -7.15
CA ALA A 236 -0.08 23.42 -7.83
C ALA A 236 0.61 23.86 -9.14
N SER A 237 1.94 23.75 -9.21
CA SER A 237 2.70 24.07 -10.41
C SER A 237 2.40 23.15 -11.61
N LEU A 238 1.91 21.93 -11.35
CA LEU A 238 1.54 20.96 -12.38
C LEU A 238 0.14 21.22 -12.96
N VAL A 239 -0.79 21.77 -12.17
CA VAL A 239 -2.21 21.93 -12.53
C VAL A 239 -2.43 22.57 -13.92
N PRO A 240 -1.73 23.65 -14.32
CA PRO A 240 -1.93 24.26 -15.63
C PRO A 240 -1.63 23.34 -16.83
N SER A 241 -0.87 22.26 -16.64
CA SER A 241 -0.56 21.29 -17.69
C SER A 241 -1.66 20.25 -17.89
N LEU A 242 -2.47 19.97 -16.86
CA LEU A 242 -3.39 18.82 -16.82
C LEU A 242 -4.55 18.91 -17.83
N SER A 243 -4.87 20.10 -18.33
CA SER A 243 -5.92 20.30 -19.34
C SER A 243 -5.39 20.31 -20.77
N LYS A 244 -4.07 20.28 -20.97
CA LYS A 244 -3.45 20.40 -22.29
C LYS A 244 -3.39 19.06 -23.00
N ASP A 245 -3.52 19.11 -24.33
CA ASP A 245 -3.35 17.96 -25.23
C ASP A 245 -1.88 17.60 -25.45
N GLU A 246 -1.00 18.61 -25.38
CA GLU A 246 0.47 18.49 -25.47
C GLU A 246 1.12 19.02 -24.17
N ASP A 247 2.38 18.67 -23.93
CA ASP A 247 3.14 19.07 -22.72
C ASP A 247 2.42 18.75 -21.40
N ASN A 248 1.70 17.63 -21.38
CA ASN A 248 0.97 17.12 -20.22
C ASN A 248 1.60 15.80 -19.74
N PRO A 249 2.52 15.85 -18.75
CA PRO A 249 3.24 14.67 -18.29
C PRO A 249 2.32 13.66 -17.61
N GLY A 250 1.25 14.10 -16.94
CA GLY A 250 0.25 13.21 -16.35
C GLY A 250 -0.51 12.43 -17.42
N LEU A 251 -0.87 13.09 -18.53
CA LEU A 251 -1.48 12.45 -19.69
C LEU A 251 -0.54 11.44 -20.34
N LEU A 252 0.72 11.82 -20.57
CA LEU A 252 1.71 10.92 -21.18
C LEU A 252 1.95 9.69 -20.30
N LEU A 253 2.13 9.87 -18.99
CA LEU A 253 2.31 8.77 -18.05
C LEU A 253 1.07 7.85 -18.02
N GLY A 254 -0.13 8.42 -18.00
CA GLY A 254 -1.37 7.66 -18.07
C GLY A 254 -1.53 6.89 -19.39
N ALA A 255 -1.10 7.48 -20.51
CA ALA A 255 -1.09 6.84 -21.82
C ALA A 255 -0.08 5.68 -21.89
N VAL A 256 1.11 5.84 -21.30
CA VAL A 256 2.11 4.77 -21.17
C VAL A 256 1.54 3.61 -20.35
N ILE A 257 1.03 3.88 -19.15
CA ILE A 257 0.53 2.83 -18.24
C ILE A 257 -0.71 2.14 -18.83
N GLY A 258 -1.70 2.91 -19.24
CA GLY A 258 -2.96 2.40 -19.76
C GLY A 258 -2.80 1.72 -21.12
N GLY A 259 -2.04 2.33 -22.04
CA GLY A 259 -1.75 1.76 -23.36
C GLY A 259 -0.90 0.50 -23.25
N CYS A 260 0.10 0.51 -22.36
CA CYS A 260 0.87 -0.65 -21.88
C CYS A 260 0.00 -1.86 -21.53
N ALA A 261 -0.94 -1.61 -20.63
CA ALA A 261 -1.79 -2.62 -20.04
C ALA A 261 -2.99 -3.02 -20.93
N GLN A 262 -3.24 -2.31 -22.04
CA GLN A 262 -4.21 -2.72 -23.04
C GLN A 262 -3.65 -3.84 -23.92
N GLN A 263 -4.35 -4.97 -24.00
CA GLN A 263 -4.06 -6.02 -24.98
C GLN A 263 -4.50 -5.53 -26.38
N GLY A 264 -3.55 -5.40 -27.31
CA GLY A 264 -3.85 -5.26 -28.75
C GLY A 264 -4.04 -6.63 -29.42
N PRO A 265 -4.63 -6.70 -30.63
CA PRO A 265 -4.73 -7.95 -31.39
C PRO A 265 -3.32 -8.44 -31.80
N GLY A 266 -2.69 -9.28 -30.98
CA GLY A 266 -1.38 -9.89 -31.22
C GLY A 266 -0.23 -9.40 -30.33
N GLY A 267 -0.48 -8.48 -29.39
CA GLY A 267 0.52 -7.99 -28.43
C GLY A 267 0.39 -8.63 -27.04
N LEU A 268 1.43 -8.53 -26.22
CA LEU A 268 1.44 -8.92 -24.81
C LEU A 268 1.20 -7.67 -23.96
N ALA A 269 0.11 -7.60 -23.17
CA ALA A 269 -0.10 -6.47 -22.26
C ALA A 269 0.99 -6.41 -21.19
N ARG A 270 1.46 -5.20 -20.92
CA ARG A 270 2.40 -4.88 -19.84
C ARG A 270 1.64 -4.27 -18.66
N ASP A 271 0.85 -5.09 -17.98
CA ASP A 271 0.06 -4.74 -16.79
C ASP A 271 0.84 -4.94 -15.48
N LYS A 272 2.12 -5.31 -15.56
CA LYS A 272 3.07 -5.36 -14.45
C LYS A 272 4.04 -4.20 -14.55
N LEU A 273 4.10 -3.37 -13.52
CA LEU A 273 4.94 -2.18 -13.51
C LEU A 273 6.08 -2.36 -12.50
N LEU A 274 7.31 -2.26 -12.99
CA LEU A 274 8.51 -2.36 -12.17
C LEU A 274 8.96 -0.98 -11.74
N LEU A 275 8.72 -0.61 -10.48
CA LEU A 275 9.10 0.70 -9.94
C LEU A 275 10.55 0.70 -9.46
N ARG A 276 11.28 1.76 -9.79
CA ARG A 276 12.65 1.99 -9.31
C ARG A 276 12.79 3.40 -8.76
N GLU A 277 13.25 3.51 -7.52
CA GLU A 277 13.57 4.79 -6.87
C GLU A 277 15.06 4.86 -6.50
N PRO A 278 15.69 6.06 -6.58
CA PRO A 278 17.00 6.28 -6.02
C PRO A 278 17.00 6.01 -4.51
N GLY A 279 17.84 5.07 -4.06
CA GLY A 279 17.87 4.67 -2.65
C GLY A 279 17.13 3.36 -2.37
N GLY A 280 16.37 2.85 -3.35
CA GLY A 280 15.60 1.62 -3.24
C GLY A 280 14.13 1.87 -2.89
N PRO A 281 13.39 0.78 -2.63
CA PRO A 281 12.03 0.78 -2.08
C PRO A 281 11.76 1.82 -0.99
N GLY A 282 10.67 2.58 -1.12
CA GLY A 282 10.25 3.59 -0.15
C GLY A 282 8.74 3.82 -0.15
N ALA A 283 8.25 4.70 0.73
CA ALA A 283 6.82 4.93 0.87
C ALA A 283 6.15 5.52 -0.38
N LEU A 284 6.90 6.24 -1.23
CA LEU A 284 6.38 6.75 -2.50
C LEU A 284 6.05 5.61 -3.49
N SER A 285 6.96 4.67 -3.73
CA SER A 285 6.68 3.48 -4.56
C SER A 285 5.54 2.64 -4.00
N ALA A 286 5.47 2.47 -2.68
CA ALA A 286 4.37 1.76 -2.04
C ALA A 286 3.03 2.48 -2.28
N TRP A 287 3.01 3.81 -2.13
CA TRP A 287 1.84 4.65 -2.43
C TRP A 287 1.40 4.55 -3.90
N ILE A 288 2.33 4.68 -4.86
CA ILE A 288 2.06 4.53 -6.30
C ILE A 288 1.48 3.15 -6.59
N SER A 289 2.06 2.11 -5.98
CA SER A 289 1.60 0.73 -6.17
C SER A 289 0.16 0.54 -5.70
N GLN A 290 -0.19 1.09 -4.55
CA GLN A 290 -1.55 1.04 -4.06
C GLN A 290 -2.51 1.88 -4.91
N LEU A 291 -2.12 3.10 -5.28
CA LEU A 291 -2.92 3.98 -6.14
C LEU A 291 -3.30 3.27 -7.45
N LEU A 292 -2.31 2.69 -8.14
CA LEU A 292 -2.54 1.96 -9.39
C LEU A 292 -3.40 0.73 -9.16
N ALA A 293 -3.09 -0.07 -8.14
CA ALA A 293 -3.82 -1.30 -7.89
C ALA A 293 -5.30 -1.05 -7.55
N VAL A 294 -5.60 -0.10 -6.67
CA VAL A 294 -6.98 0.26 -6.30
C VAL A 294 -7.70 1.00 -7.43
N GLY A 295 -6.99 1.91 -8.12
CA GLY A 295 -7.55 2.71 -9.21
C GLY A 295 -7.90 1.88 -10.44
N THR A 296 -7.11 0.85 -10.75
CA THR A 296 -7.27 0.07 -11.98
C THR A 296 -7.79 -1.35 -11.78
N GLY A 297 -7.54 -1.96 -10.61
CA GLY A 297 -7.87 -3.35 -10.27
C GLY A 297 -9.36 -3.61 -10.11
N LYS A 298 -10.07 -3.80 -11.22
CA LYS A 298 -11.49 -4.14 -11.23
C LYS A 298 -11.92 -4.71 -12.59
N ARG A 299 -12.96 -5.56 -12.57
CA ARG A 299 -13.60 -6.12 -13.77
C ARG A 299 -12.62 -6.86 -14.71
N GLY A 300 -11.68 -7.63 -14.15
CA GLY A 300 -10.73 -8.40 -14.96
C GLY A 300 -9.57 -7.58 -15.51
N ARG A 301 -9.40 -6.33 -15.07
CA ARG A 301 -8.33 -5.41 -15.49
C ARG A 301 -7.62 -4.87 -14.25
N GLY A 302 -6.38 -4.44 -14.42
CA GLY A 302 -5.62 -3.82 -13.35
C GLY A 302 -4.14 -3.77 -13.67
N VAL A 303 -3.44 -2.82 -13.08
CA VAL A 303 -2.00 -2.67 -13.14
C VAL A 303 -1.44 -2.98 -11.77
N LEU A 304 -0.54 -3.96 -11.70
CA LEU A 304 0.18 -4.28 -10.47
C LEU A 304 1.57 -3.68 -10.56
N ALA A 305 1.88 -2.74 -9.67
CA ALA A 305 3.25 -2.29 -9.51
C ALA A 305 3.96 -3.08 -8.40
N PHE A 306 5.24 -3.34 -8.60
CA PHE A 306 6.09 -3.97 -7.60
C PHE A 306 7.54 -3.51 -7.77
N GLU A 307 8.31 -3.81 -6.73
CA GLU A 307 9.72 -3.49 -6.66
C GLU A 307 10.58 -4.62 -7.23
N PRO A 308 11.83 -4.33 -7.64
CA PRO A 308 12.68 -5.34 -8.26
C PRO A 308 12.95 -6.51 -7.32
N PRO A 309 12.65 -7.76 -7.74
CA PRO A 309 12.87 -8.94 -6.91
C PRO A 309 14.34 -9.35 -6.87
N GLY A 310 15.30 -8.41 -6.88
CA GLY A 310 16.74 -8.71 -6.86
C GLY A 310 17.21 -9.55 -8.06
N GLY A 311 17.27 -8.94 -9.25
CA GLY A 311 17.82 -9.54 -10.46
C GLY A 311 17.43 -8.76 -11.71
N ARG A 312 18.26 -8.79 -12.76
CA ARG A 312 17.89 -8.32 -14.11
C ARG A 312 17.15 -9.46 -14.81
N GLY A 313 15.84 -9.53 -14.63
CA GLY A 313 14.97 -10.36 -15.44
C GLY A 313 14.19 -9.47 -16.40
N ASP A 314 14.47 -9.56 -17.70
CA ASP A 314 13.63 -8.94 -18.72
C ASP A 314 12.38 -9.81 -18.87
N PHE A 315 11.29 -9.41 -18.22
CA PHE A 315 9.99 -10.04 -18.41
C PHE A 315 9.25 -9.28 -19.52
N PRO A 316 8.79 -9.95 -20.58
CA PRO A 316 8.25 -9.26 -21.76
C PRO A 316 6.93 -8.52 -21.50
N ASP A 317 6.23 -8.85 -20.43
CA ASP A 317 4.99 -8.21 -19.96
C ASP A 317 5.20 -7.29 -18.74
N VAL A 318 6.45 -6.91 -18.46
CA VAL A 318 6.78 -5.92 -17.44
C VAL A 318 7.18 -4.61 -18.11
N HIS A 319 6.68 -3.51 -17.57
CA HIS A 319 7.05 -2.16 -17.94
C HIS A 319 7.88 -1.51 -16.82
N GLY A 320 9.12 -1.14 -17.12
CA GLY A 320 10.02 -0.49 -16.17
C GLY A 320 9.75 1.01 -16.04
N VAL A 321 9.54 1.48 -14.82
CA VAL A 321 9.43 2.91 -14.50
C VAL A 321 10.40 3.32 -13.41
N SER A 322 11.26 4.28 -13.71
CA SER A 322 12.13 4.92 -12.73
C SER A 322 11.56 6.26 -12.30
N VAL A 323 11.44 6.47 -10.99
CA VAL A 323 10.95 7.71 -10.38
C VAL A 323 12.15 8.51 -9.89
N ASN A 324 12.30 9.75 -10.38
CA ASN A 324 13.41 10.67 -10.11
C ASN A 324 14.81 10.05 -10.30
N PRO A 325 15.12 9.33 -11.40
CA PRO A 325 16.44 8.73 -11.59
C PRO A 325 17.55 9.80 -11.64
N ARG A 326 18.72 9.46 -11.10
CA ARG A 326 19.89 10.37 -11.04
C ARG A 326 20.40 10.81 -12.43
N SER A 327 20.22 9.96 -13.45
CA SER A 327 20.60 10.26 -14.83
C SER A 327 19.78 9.42 -15.81
N ALA A 328 19.11 10.09 -16.76
CA ALA A 328 18.35 9.44 -17.83
C ALA A 328 19.24 8.61 -18.79
N ALA A 329 20.54 8.88 -18.84
CA ALA A 329 21.47 8.17 -19.73
C ALA A 329 21.96 6.84 -19.13
N GLN A 330 21.80 6.66 -17.81
CA GLN A 330 22.19 5.44 -17.08
C GLN A 330 20.99 4.64 -16.61
N ASP A 331 19.78 5.14 -16.86
CA ASP A 331 18.54 4.48 -16.51
C ASP A 331 18.18 3.43 -17.56
N GLU A 332 17.94 2.21 -17.11
CA GLU A 332 17.59 1.05 -17.94
C GLU A 332 16.06 0.84 -18.02
N SER A 333 15.28 1.68 -17.34
CA SER A 333 13.82 1.62 -17.39
C SER A 333 13.25 2.12 -18.72
N ASP A 334 12.13 1.55 -19.14
CA ASP A 334 11.40 1.96 -20.35
C ASP A 334 10.91 3.41 -20.24
N THR A 335 10.55 3.83 -19.02
CA THR A 335 10.04 5.17 -18.73
C THR A 335 10.71 5.75 -17.48
N SER A 336 11.01 7.03 -17.54
CA SER A 336 11.56 7.80 -16.43
C SER A 336 10.62 8.98 -16.12
N VAL A 337 10.33 9.19 -14.84
CA VAL A 337 9.44 10.26 -14.35
C VAL A 337 10.25 11.18 -13.44
N TRP A 338 10.33 12.47 -13.76
CA TRP A 338 10.91 13.49 -12.89
C TRP A 338 9.81 14.41 -12.39
N ALA A 339 9.78 14.63 -11.09
CA ALA A 339 8.94 15.65 -10.46
C ALA A 339 9.32 15.78 -8.98
N PRO A 340 9.20 16.99 -8.39
CA PRO A 340 9.22 17.13 -6.94
C PRO A 340 8.02 16.40 -6.31
N LEU A 341 8.11 16.05 -5.03
CA LEU A 341 7.16 15.12 -4.40
C LEU A 341 5.71 15.57 -4.52
N GLY A 342 5.43 16.87 -4.32
CA GLY A 342 4.06 17.38 -4.43
C GLY A 342 3.47 17.20 -5.84
N ALA A 343 4.29 17.42 -6.87
CA ALA A 343 3.90 17.18 -8.26
C ALA A 343 3.79 15.69 -8.59
N GLN A 344 4.61 14.81 -7.98
CA GLN A 344 4.49 13.36 -8.15
C GLN A 344 3.10 12.88 -7.72
N PHE A 345 2.62 13.29 -6.53
CA PHE A 345 1.29 12.86 -6.05
C PHE A 345 0.19 13.19 -7.07
N LEU A 346 0.11 14.44 -7.50
CA LEU A 346 -0.92 14.86 -8.46
C LEU A 346 -0.74 14.21 -9.86
N MET A 347 0.52 14.05 -10.31
CA MET A 347 0.82 13.45 -11.61
C MET A 347 0.40 11.98 -11.67
N TRP A 348 0.73 11.20 -10.64
CA TRP A 348 0.38 9.78 -10.56
C TRP A 348 -1.13 9.58 -10.37
N GLU A 349 -1.79 10.42 -9.57
CA GLU A 349 -3.26 10.41 -9.46
C GLU A 349 -3.90 10.66 -10.83
N TYR A 350 -3.48 11.71 -11.54
CA TYR A 350 -3.97 12.01 -12.88
C TYR A 350 -3.67 10.88 -13.88
N ALA A 351 -2.44 10.36 -13.89
CA ALA A 351 -2.06 9.24 -14.75
C ALA A 351 -2.91 7.98 -14.48
N THR A 352 -3.23 7.70 -13.22
CA THR A 352 -4.09 6.58 -12.82
C THR A 352 -5.52 6.78 -13.31
N ALA A 353 -6.04 8.00 -13.24
CA ALA A 353 -7.36 8.34 -13.79
C ALA A 353 -7.44 8.08 -15.31
N VAL A 354 -6.42 8.53 -16.04
CA VAL A 354 -6.27 8.34 -17.49
C VAL A 354 -6.10 6.86 -17.84
N ALA A 355 -5.21 6.14 -17.14
CA ALA A 355 -4.97 4.72 -17.37
C ALA A 355 -6.23 3.89 -17.09
N GLY A 356 -6.98 4.21 -16.03
CA GLY A 356 -8.26 3.59 -15.74
C GLY A 356 -9.27 3.78 -16.87
N TRP A 357 -9.37 5.00 -17.41
CA TRP A 357 -10.25 5.29 -18.55
C TRP A 357 -9.88 4.46 -19.77
N LEU A 358 -8.58 4.38 -20.13
CA LEU A 358 -8.10 3.51 -21.21
C LEU A 358 -8.48 2.04 -20.95
N LEU A 359 -8.25 1.54 -19.74
CA LEU A 359 -8.60 0.17 -19.37
C LEU A 359 -10.12 -0.11 -19.32
N GLY A 360 -10.96 0.90 -19.52
CA GLY A 360 -12.42 0.77 -19.46
C GLY A 360 -12.95 0.59 -18.04
N VAL A 361 -12.16 0.99 -17.03
CA VAL A 361 -12.53 0.96 -15.62
C VAL A 361 -12.72 2.37 -15.08
N ASN A 362 -13.51 2.51 -14.02
CA ASN A 362 -13.69 3.78 -13.34
C ASN A 362 -12.92 3.76 -12.02
N PRO A 363 -11.82 4.53 -11.89
CA PRO A 363 -11.02 4.56 -10.66
C PRO A 363 -11.80 5.02 -9.44
N PHE A 364 -12.86 5.78 -9.64
CA PHE A 364 -13.63 6.43 -8.58
C PHE A 364 -14.87 5.67 -8.14
N GLU A 365 -15.23 4.55 -8.81
CA GLU A 365 -16.26 3.65 -8.30
C GLU A 365 -15.88 3.19 -6.89
N ALA A 366 -16.88 3.02 -6.00
CA ALA A 366 -16.65 2.42 -4.70
C ALA A 366 -15.82 1.13 -4.88
N GLY A 367 -14.74 1.02 -4.12
CA GLY A 367 -13.75 -0.04 -4.31
C GLY A 367 -14.38 -1.42 -4.27
N SER A 368 -13.65 -2.39 -4.83
CA SER A 368 -14.03 -3.80 -4.70
C SER A 368 -14.30 -4.17 -3.24
N THR A 369 -15.36 -4.94 -2.98
CA THR A 369 -15.66 -5.49 -1.65
C THR A 369 -14.59 -6.48 -1.19
N VAL A 370 -13.66 -6.89 -2.05
CA VAL A 370 -12.62 -7.91 -1.76
C VAL A 370 -11.76 -7.62 -0.54
N VAL A 371 -11.52 -6.35 -0.23
CA VAL A 371 -10.72 -5.96 0.93
C VAL A 371 -11.56 -6.08 2.20
N GLN A 372 -12.81 -5.63 2.14
CA GLN A 372 -13.76 -5.73 3.25
C GLN A 372 -14.14 -7.20 3.53
N GLU A 373 -14.29 -8.03 2.49
CA GLU A 373 -14.57 -9.47 2.60
C GLU A 373 -13.51 -10.18 3.46
N ALA A 374 -12.23 -9.96 3.17
CA ALA A 374 -11.13 -10.57 3.92
C ALA A 374 -11.08 -10.08 5.38
N GLU A 375 -11.42 -8.80 5.60
CA GLU A 375 -11.51 -8.21 6.94
C GLU A 375 -12.69 -8.75 7.75
N ASP A 376 -13.86 -8.88 7.14
CA ASP A 376 -15.07 -9.44 7.77
C ASP A 376 -14.89 -10.92 8.13
N ASP A 377 -14.19 -11.68 7.28
CA ASP A 377 -13.80 -13.06 7.55
C ASP A 377 -12.84 -13.14 8.76
N ALA A 378 -11.82 -12.27 8.80
CA ALA A 378 -10.91 -12.18 9.94
C ALA A 378 -11.64 -11.79 11.23
N ALA A 379 -12.55 -10.82 11.17
CA ALA A 379 -13.38 -10.40 12.30
C ALA A 379 -14.27 -11.54 12.80
N THR A 380 -14.77 -12.39 11.91
CA THR A 380 -15.57 -13.57 12.25
C THR A 380 -14.71 -14.62 12.95
N LEU A 381 -13.52 -14.91 12.43
CA LEU A 381 -12.55 -15.83 13.06
C LEU A 381 -12.21 -15.39 14.48
N LEU A 382 -11.93 -14.10 14.68
CA LEU A 382 -11.55 -13.54 15.98
C LEU A 382 -12.68 -13.61 17.02
N ARG A 383 -13.96 -13.56 16.60
CA ARG A 383 -15.11 -13.75 17.49
C ARG A 383 -15.27 -15.19 17.96
N THR A 384 -14.75 -16.15 17.20
CA THR A 384 -14.84 -17.59 17.51
C THR A 384 -13.64 -18.13 18.27
N VAL A 385 -12.69 -17.27 18.66
CA VAL A 385 -11.57 -17.63 19.54
C VAL A 385 -12.11 -17.88 20.95
N ALA A 386 -12.67 -19.07 21.17
CA ALA A 386 -12.91 -19.62 22.49
C ALA A 386 -11.73 -20.55 22.84
N ASP A 387 -11.15 -20.37 24.03
CA ASP A 387 -10.06 -21.19 24.58
C ASP A 387 -8.66 -21.03 23.94
N GLY A 388 -8.38 -19.87 23.34
CA GLY A 388 -6.99 -19.42 23.11
C GLY A 388 -6.31 -19.89 21.83
N SER A 389 -6.99 -20.64 20.96
CA SER A 389 -6.48 -20.94 19.61
C SER A 389 -7.50 -20.56 18.55
N LEU A 390 -7.05 -19.87 17.51
CA LEU A 390 -7.79 -19.84 16.25
C LEU A 390 -7.88 -21.29 15.75
N THR A 391 -9.07 -21.74 15.38
CA THR A 391 -9.23 -23.04 14.70
C THR A 391 -8.64 -22.92 13.30
N ALA A 392 -7.34 -23.13 13.18
CA ALA A 392 -6.66 -23.25 11.90
C ALA A 392 -7.00 -24.60 11.27
N GLU A 393 -7.10 -24.62 9.93
CA GLU A 393 -7.18 -25.88 9.18
C GLU A 393 -5.99 -26.77 9.56
N ARG A 394 -6.22 -28.10 9.61
CA ARG A 394 -5.12 -29.02 9.88
C ARG A 394 -4.12 -28.94 8.72
N PRO A 395 -2.82 -28.85 9.01
CA PRO A 395 -1.84 -28.91 7.94
C PRO A 395 -1.95 -30.24 7.21
N VAL A 396 -1.64 -30.19 5.93
CA VAL A 396 -1.51 -31.38 5.11
C VAL A 396 -0.43 -32.29 5.68
N TYR A 397 0.73 -31.69 5.94
CA TYR A 397 1.88 -32.31 6.57
C TYR A 397 2.75 -31.23 7.20
N VAL A 398 3.73 -31.68 7.97
CA VAL A 398 4.73 -30.83 8.59
C VAL A 398 6.10 -31.32 8.14
N GLU A 399 6.91 -30.42 7.61
CA GLU A 399 8.31 -30.68 7.29
C GLU A 399 9.16 -29.86 8.26
N ASP A 400 9.86 -30.57 9.15
CA ASP A 400 10.54 -29.97 10.29
C ASP A 400 9.61 -29.08 11.13
N ASP A 401 9.80 -27.76 11.07
CA ASP A 401 9.04 -26.74 11.80
C ASP A 401 8.11 -25.92 10.87
N ILE A 402 7.94 -26.36 9.62
CA ILE A 402 7.09 -25.70 8.63
C ILE A 402 5.85 -26.53 8.41
N GLU A 403 4.69 -25.99 8.78
CA GLU A 403 3.42 -26.58 8.42
C GLU A 403 3.02 -26.17 7.01
N VAL A 404 2.64 -27.16 6.20
CA VAL A 404 2.24 -26.95 4.81
C VAL A 404 0.72 -27.05 4.69
N HIS A 405 0.10 -25.98 4.20
CA HIS A 405 -1.33 -25.88 3.96
C HIS A 405 -1.56 -25.57 2.48
N ALA A 406 -2.14 -26.51 1.74
CA ALA A 406 -2.42 -26.39 0.32
C ALA A 406 -3.75 -27.07 -0.02
N ASP A 407 -4.39 -26.65 -1.12
CA ASP A 407 -5.70 -27.15 -1.56
C ASP A 407 -5.69 -27.88 -2.90
N PHE A 408 -4.56 -27.84 -3.63
CA PHE A 408 -4.42 -28.54 -4.90
C PHE A 408 -3.81 -29.93 -4.69
N PRO A 409 -4.00 -30.90 -5.58
CA PRO A 409 -3.45 -32.24 -5.40
C PRO A 409 -1.91 -32.24 -5.31
N TRP A 410 -1.33 -32.84 -4.27
CA TRP A 410 0.10 -33.12 -4.17
C TRP A 410 0.35 -34.61 -3.85
N PRO A 411 1.53 -35.15 -4.20
CA PRO A 411 1.87 -36.54 -3.87
C PRO A 411 1.98 -36.77 -2.35
N PRO A 412 1.46 -37.88 -1.80
CA PRO A 412 1.73 -38.26 -0.41
C PRO A 412 3.24 -38.33 -0.14
N GLY A 413 3.72 -37.69 0.94
CA GLY A 413 5.14 -37.63 1.28
C GLY A 413 5.97 -36.67 0.44
N ALA A 414 5.34 -35.76 -0.33
CA ALA A 414 6.05 -34.70 -1.04
C ALA A 414 6.81 -33.78 -0.09
N GLU A 415 8.06 -33.48 -0.43
CA GLU A 415 8.88 -32.50 0.27
C GLU A 415 8.42 -31.07 -0.06
N LEU A 416 8.76 -30.10 0.80
CA LEU A 416 8.42 -28.68 0.67
C LEU A 416 8.87 -28.12 -0.68
N GLN A 417 10.03 -28.54 -1.17
CA GLN A 417 10.51 -28.19 -2.51
C GLN A 417 9.54 -28.62 -3.61
N THR A 418 8.92 -29.80 -3.50
CA THR A 418 7.95 -30.30 -4.48
C THR A 418 6.68 -29.46 -4.48
N VAL A 419 6.20 -29.10 -3.29
CA VAL A 419 5.01 -28.26 -3.11
C VAL A 419 5.24 -26.84 -3.65
N LEU A 420 6.39 -26.22 -3.33
CA LEU A 420 6.79 -24.93 -3.89
C LEU A 420 6.97 -25.00 -5.41
N GLY A 421 7.54 -26.09 -5.93
CA GLY A 421 7.63 -26.34 -7.37
C GLY A 421 6.27 -26.42 -8.06
N GLY A 422 5.27 -26.99 -7.38
CA GLY A 422 3.87 -27.00 -7.83
C GLY A 422 3.26 -25.61 -7.92
N LEU A 423 3.46 -24.76 -6.89
CA LEU A 423 3.03 -23.36 -6.94
C LEU A 423 3.68 -22.61 -8.10
N VAL A 424 5.01 -22.74 -8.24
CA VAL A 424 5.77 -22.11 -9.32
C VAL A 424 5.27 -22.59 -10.69
N ALA A 425 4.90 -23.86 -10.83
CA ALA A 425 4.32 -24.41 -12.06
C ALA A 425 2.89 -23.89 -12.34
N SER A 426 2.16 -23.45 -11.31
CA SER A 426 0.81 -22.91 -11.44
C SER A 426 0.75 -21.46 -11.89
N VAL A 427 1.90 -20.75 -11.92
CA VAL A 427 1.97 -19.35 -12.38
C VAL A 427 1.67 -19.31 -13.89
N PRO A 428 0.65 -18.58 -14.35
CA PRO A 428 0.37 -18.41 -15.77
C PRO A 428 1.54 -17.77 -16.55
N SER A 429 1.60 -18.01 -17.86
CA SER A 429 2.67 -17.47 -18.73
C SER A 429 2.68 -15.94 -18.82
N ASP A 430 1.53 -15.32 -18.62
CA ASP A 430 1.31 -13.88 -18.50
C ASP A 430 1.10 -13.47 -17.02
N GLY A 431 1.37 -14.37 -16.07
CA GLY A 431 1.04 -14.20 -14.66
C GLY A 431 2.17 -13.67 -13.80
N TYR A 432 1.94 -13.62 -12.49
CA TYR A 432 2.95 -13.25 -11.50
C TYR A 432 2.79 -14.10 -10.23
N LEU A 433 3.82 -14.11 -9.39
CA LEU A 433 3.74 -14.70 -8.05
C LEU A 433 3.75 -13.58 -7.00
N ALA A 434 2.94 -13.70 -5.95
CA ALA A 434 2.93 -12.77 -4.82
C ALA A 434 3.28 -13.50 -3.51
N VAL A 435 4.24 -12.96 -2.76
CA VAL A 435 4.63 -13.46 -1.43
C VAL A 435 4.10 -12.51 -0.36
N MET A 436 3.19 -13.00 0.48
CA MET A 436 2.60 -12.23 1.57
C MET A 436 3.10 -12.75 2.91
N THR A 437 3.76 -11.91 3.70
CA THR A 437 4.29 -12.30 5.02
C THR A 437 3.44 -11.71 6.14
N TYR A 438 2.96 -12.58 7.02
CA TYR A 438 2.24 -12.26 8.25
C TYR A 438 3.07 -12.79 9.41
N LEU A 439 4.21 -12.15 9.64
CA LEU A 439 5.22 -12.52 10.62
C LEU A 439 5.65 -11.28 11.39
N SER A 440 5.92 -11.43 12.68
CA SER A 440 6.67 -10.45 13.46
C SER A 440 8.17 -10.58 13.17
N GLY A 441 8.84 -9.49 12.78
CA GLY A 441 10.31 -9.42 12.66
C GLY A 441 10.86 -9.23 11.23
N ASP A 442 12.17 -9.40 11.06
CA ASP A 442 12.92 -8.96 9.86
C ASP A 442 12.76 -9.85 8.62
N PHE A 443 12.04 -10.97 8.71
CA PHE A 443 11.86 -11.84 7.57
C PHE A 443 10.87 -11.23 6.57
N SER A 444 11.38 -10.97 5.37
CA SER A 444 10.61 -10.38 4.27
C SER A 444 10.63 -11.28 3.04
N GLY A 445 9.53 -11.28 2.29
CA GLY A 445 9.42 -11.96 0.99
C GLY A 445 10.52 -11.55 -0.02
N ARG A 446 11.20 -10.40 0.21
CA ARG A 446 12.36 -9.95 -0.58
C ARG A 446 13.46 -11.00 -0.70
N TYR A 447 13.64 -11.85 0.32
CA TYR A 447 14.66 -12.90 0.31
C TYR A 447 14.29 -14.10 -0.55
N LEU A 448 12.99 -14.30 -0.82
CA LEU A 448 12.48 -15.38 -1.64
C LEU A 448 12.30 -14.96 -3.10
N ALA A 449 11.93 -13.69 -3.32
CA ALA A 449 11.54 -13.15 -4.62
C ALA A 449 12.57 -13.42 -5.75
N PRO A 450 13.90 -13.24 -5.58
CA PRO A 450 14.87 -13.52 -6.64
C PRO A 450 14.84 -14.97 -7.14
N SER A 451 14.76 -15.92 -6.22
CA SER A 451 14.80 -17.34 -6.53
C SER A 451 13.47 -17.81 -7.09
N LEU A 452 12.34 -17.33 -6.57
CA LEU A 452 11.01 -17.60 -7.12
C LEU A 452 10.85 -17.00 -8.53
N ALA A 453 11.39 -15.80 -8.78
CA ALA A 453 11.35 -15.16 -10.09
C ALA A 453 12.15 -15.97 -11.12
N ARG A 454 13.35 -16.44 -10.73
CA ARG A 454 14.16 -17.34 -11.56
C ARG A 454 13.45 -18.67 -11.84
N ALA A 455 12.80 -19.25 -10.83
CA ALA A 455 12.15 -20.55 -10.95
C ALA A 455 10.87 -20.53 -11.80
N SER A 456 10.10 -19.43 -11.69
CA SER A 456 8.87 -19.22 -12.44
C SER A 456 9.12 -18.66 -13.84
N GLY A 457 10.21 -17.91 -14.04
CA GLY A 457 10.41 -17.09 -15.22
C GLY A 457 9.44 -15.90 -15.27
N ARG A 458 8.82 -15.56 -14.14
CA ARG A 458 7.78 -14.53 -14.00
C ARG A 458 8.14 -13.55 -12.88
N PRO A 459 7.60 -12.31 -12.90
CA PRO A 459 7.82 -11.36 -11.81
C PRO A 459 7.24 -11.87 -10.49
N VAL A 460 7.92 -11.49 -9.39
CA VAL A 460 7.50 -11.83 -8.03
C VAL A 460 7.33 -10.56 -7.22
N ALA A 461 6.09 -10.26 -6.84
CA ALA A 461 5.76 -9.20 -5.91
C ALA A 461 5.80 -9.74 -4.47
N TYR A 462 6.03 -8.87 -3.49
CA TYR A 462 6.05 -9.26 -2.08
C TYR A 462 5.69 -8.10 -1.17
N GLY A 463 5.19 -8.40 0.03
CA GLY A 463 4.98 -7.40 1.08
C GLY A 463 4.35 -7.96 2.35
N PRO A 464 4.44 -7.22 3.47
CA PRO A 464 3.84 -7.63 4.73
C PRO A 464 2.33 -7.44 4.73
N GLY A 465 1.61 -8.38 5.34
CA GLY A 465 0.17 -8.28 5.59
C GLY A 465 -0.12 -7.64 6.95
N PRO A 466 -1.23 -6.89 7.09
CA PRO A 466 -2.34 -6.77 6.14
C PRO A 466 -2.20 -5.64 5.12
N GLY A 467 -1.22 -4.74 5.26
CA GLY A 467 -1.06 -3.55 4.42
C GLY A 467 -0.87 -3.86 2.93
N TYR A 468 0.04 -4.77 2.58
CA TYR A 468 0.28 -5.17 1.19
C TYR A 468 -0.98 -5.76 0.50
N PRO A 469 -1.64 -6.82 1.02
CA PRO A 469 -2.85 -7.34 0.38
C PRO A 469 -4.05 -6.40 0.46
N HIS A 470 -4.07 -5.44 1.40
CA HIS A 470 -5.02 -4.33 1.36
C HIS A 470 -4.77 -3.44 0.13
N ALA A 471 -3.50 -3.12 -0.15
CA ALA A 471 -3.12 -2.29 -1.29
C ALA A 471 -3.33 -2.99 -2.65
N THR A 472 -2.92 -4.26 -2.77
CA THR A 472 -2.88 -4.99 -4.04
C THR A 472 -4.10 -5.88 -4.28
N GLY A 473 -4.91 -6.10 -3.24
CA GLY A 473 -6.10 -6.94 -3.25
C GLY A 473 -7.05 -6.72 -4.43
N PRO A 474 -7.36 -5.47 -4.84
CA PRO A 474 -8.20 -5.22 -6.01
C PRO A 474 -7.66 -5.84 -7.30
N VAL A 475 -6.34 -5.79 -7.56
CA VAL A 475 -5.74 -6.45 -8.73
C VAL A 475 -5.69 -7.96 -8.56
N HIS A 476 -5.33 -8.42 -7.36
CA HIS A 476 -5.22 -9.85 -7.07
C HIS A 476 -6.56 -10.59 -7.21
N LYS A 477 -7.65 -9.98 -6.76
CA LYS A 477 -8.94 -10.63 -6.56
C LYS A 477 -10.00 -10.22 -7.59
N ASP A 478 -9.94 -8.99 -8.11
CA ASP A 478 -10.89 -8.48 -9.11
C ASP A 478 -10.24 -8.03 -10.42
N GLY A 479 -8.92 -8.11 -10.51
CA GLY A 479 -8.13 -7.83 -11.69
C GLY A 479 -8.02 -9.04 -12.63
N PRO A 480 -6.92 -9.15 -13.42
CA PRO A 480 -6.81 -10.15 -14.49
C PRO A 480 -6.90 -11.63 -14.06
N GLY A 481 -6.72 -11.94 -12.77
CA GLY A 481 -6.83 -13.30 -12.24
C GLY A 481 -5.65 -14.22 -12.62
N ASN A 482 -4.51 -13.65 -12.99
CA ASN A 482 -3.30 -14.36 -13.41
C ASN A 482 -2.20 -14.42 -12.31
N GLY A 483 -2.57 -14.25 -11.04
CA GLY A 483 -1.65 -14.35 -9.91
C GLY A 483 -1.60 -15.74 -9.27
N ALA A 484 -0.45 -16.11 -8.72
CA ALA A 484 -0.29 -17.23 -7.78
C ALA A 484 0.31 -16.73 -6.45
N PHE A 485 -0.07 -17.33 -5.33
CA PHE A 485 0.12 -16.71 -4.02
C PHE A 485 0.82 -17.64 -3.02
N LEU A 486 1.83 -17.11 -2.33
CA LEU A 486 2.46 -17.73 -1.17
C LEU A 486 2.18 -16.88 0.07
N ILE A 487 1.36 -17.38 0.99
CA ILE A 487 1.10 -16.75 2.28
C ILE A 487 2.00 -17.41 3.32
N ILE A 488 2.78 -16.61 4.04
CA ILE A 488 3.67 -17.08 5.10
C ILE A 488 3.15 -16.52 6.42
N THR A 489 2.86 -17.42 7.34
CA THR A 489 2.46 -17.12 8.72
C THR A 489 3.47 -17.77 9.67
N GLY A 490 3.43 -17.46 10.95
CA GLY A 490 4.25 -18.14 11.93
C GLY A 490 3.83 -17.83 13.35
N ASP A 491 4.39 -18.59 14.28
CA ASP A 491 4.32 -18.28 15.69
C ASP A 491 5.06 -16.96 15.99
N PRO A 492 4.80 -16.29 17.13
CA PRO A 492 5.59 -15.15 17.56
C PRO A 492 7.09 -15.44 17.55
N ALA A 493 7.90 -14.50 17.05
CA ALA A 493 9.36 -14.63 17.13
C ALA A 493 9.82 -14.69 18.59
N PRO A 494 10.86 -15.49 18.93
CA PRO A 494 11.41 -15.51 20.28
C PRO A 494 11.82 -14.09 20.73
N GLY A 495 11.25 -13.64 21.86
CA GLY A 495 11.51 -12.30 22.42
C GLY A 495 10.51 -11.21 22.00
N ASP A 496 9.56 -11.50 21.10
CA ASP A 496 8.48 -10.57 20.78
C ASP A 496 7.35 -10.63 21.83
N ALA A 497 7.50 -9.84 22.89
CA ALA A 497 6.49 -9.72 23.94
C ALA A 497 5.17 -9.09 23.45
N LEU A 498 5.20 -8.30 22.37
CA LEU A 498 4.02 -7.61 21.86
C LEU A 498 3.13 -8.53 21.02
N ALA A 499 3.70 -9.49 20.31
CA ALA A 499 2.91 -10.47 19.56
C ALA A 499 1.96 -11.28 20.46
N ALA A 500 2.42 -11.68 21.65
CA ALA A 500 1.60 -12.36 22.65
C ALA A 500 0.73 -11.40 23.49
N HIS A 501 0.89 -10.07 23.34
CA HIS A 501 0.18 -9.10 24.14
C HIS A 501 -1.33 -9.19 23.90
N PRO A 502 -2.15 -9.32 24.96
CA PRO A 502 -3.60 -9.37 24.83
C PRO A 502 -4.11 -8.01 24.35
N VAL A 503 -5.10 -8.00 23.43
CA VAL A 503 -5.76 -6.76 23.04
C VAL A 503 -6.78 -6.38 24.13
N PRO A 504 -6.64 -5.23 24.83
CA PRO A 504 -7.49 -4.92 25.97
C PRO A 504 -8.99 -4.92 25.67
N GLY A 505 -9.75 -5.76 26.37
CA GLY A 505 -11.19 -5.92 26.17
C GLY A 505 -11.59 -6.69 24.89
N ARG A 506 -10.65 -7.44 24.29
CA ARG A 506 -10.88 -8.38 23.20
C ARG A 506 -10.41 -9.78 23.60
N PRO A 507 -10.98 -10.86 23.03
CA PRO A 507 -10.64 -12.24 23.37
C PRO A 507 -9.37 -12.75 22.65
N TYR A 508 -8.56 -11.86 22.06
CA TYR A 508 -7.45 -12.23 21.19
C TYR A 508 -6.19 -11.39 21.43
N SER A 509 -5.03 -11.92 21.04
CA SER A 509 -3.73 -11.22 20.98
C SER A 509 -3.44 -10.60 19.60
N LEU A 510 -2.36 -9.82 19.49
CA LEU A 510 -1.90 -9.30 18.19
C LEU A 510 -1.48 -10.41 17.22
N ALA A 511 -0.80 -11.46 17.69
CA ALA A 511 -0.45 -12.61 16.86
C ALA A 511 -1.69 -13.33 16.30
N GLN A 512 -2.74 -13.48 17.12
CA GLN A 512 -4.01 -14.05 16.67
C GLN A 512 -4.70 -13.12 15.65
N LEU A 513 -4.68 -11.80 15.86
CA LEU A 513 -5.16 -10.85 14.85
C LEU A 513 -4.41 -11.03 13.51
N GLN A 514 -3.08 -11.10 13.54
CA GLN A 514 -2.26 -11.27 12.34
C GLN A 514 -2.56 -12.59 11.60
N ILE A 515 -2.70 -13.70 12.33
CA ILE A 515 -3.09 -14.99 11.76
C ILE A 515 -4.52 -14.92 11.17
N ALA A 516 -5.46 -14.28 11.86
CA ALA A 516 -6.83 -14.14 11.36
C ALA A 516 -6.88 -13.34 10.05
N ARG A 517 -6.07 -12.28 9.92
CA ARG A 517 -5.91 -11.53 8.67
C ARG A 517 -5.37 -12.40 7.55
N ALA A 518 -4.33 -13.20 7.82
CA ALA A 518 -3.76 -14.12 6.84
C ALA A 518 -4.78 -15.17 6.36
N LEU A 519 -5.58 -15.71 7.28
CA LEU A 519 -6.63 -16.69 6.96
C LEU A 519 -7.80 -16.07 6.19
N GLY A 520 -8.18 -14.83 6.49
CA GLY A 520 -9.16 -14.07 5.72
C GLY A 520 -8.71 -13.87 4.27
N GLU A 521 -7.44 -13.48 4.06
CA GLU A 521 -6.88 -13.33 2.72
C GLU A 521 -6.80 -14.68 1.97
N LEU A 522 -6.36 -15.74 2.65
CA LEU A 522 -6.33 -17.09 2.10
C LEU A 522 -7.71 -17.54 1.60
N ARG A 523 -8.76 -17.31 2.40
CA ARG A 523 -10.15 -17.62 2.01
C ARG A 523 -10.62 -16.80 0.82
N ALA A 524 -10.31 -15.50 0.79
CA ALA A 524 -10.69 -14.62 -0.31
C ALA A 524 -10.05 -15.04 -1.65
N LEU A 525 -8.79 -15.50 -1.63
CA LEU A 525 -8.09 -16.04 -2.80
C LEU A 525 -8.67 -17.39 -3.24
N ARG A 526 -8.90 -18.32 -2.30
CA ARG A 526 -9.49 -19.64 -2.56
C ARG A 526 -10.90 -19.56 -3.14
N ALA A 527 -11.73 -18.64 -2.64
CA ALA A 527 -13.07 -18.40 -3.16
C ALA A 527 -13.08 -18.05 -4.66
N ARG A 528 -11.98 -17.45 -5.14
CA ARG A 528 -11.74 -17.08 -6.55
C ARG A 528 -10.96 -18.13 -7.32
N ARG A 529 -10.66 -19.28 -6.71
CA ARG A 529 -9.89 -20.40 -7.29
C ARG A 529 -8.49 -20.00 -7.74
N LEU A 530 -7.90 -19.01 -7.10
CA LEU A 530 -6.53 -18.59 -7.37
C LEU A 530 -5.55 -19.58 -6.70
N PRO A 531 -4.42 -19.95 -7.35
CA PRO A 531 -3.44 -20.83 -6.75
C PRO A 531 -2.84 -20.19 -5.51
N VAL A 532 -2.98 -20.84 -4.35
CA VAL A 532 -2.46 -20.33 -3.08
C VAL A 532 -1.94 -21.46 -2.20
N ILE A 533 -0.78 -21.22 -1.57
CA ILE A 533 -0.23 -22.04 -0.49
C ILE A 533 -0.10 -21.17 0.74
N ARG A 534 -0.41 -21.72 1.90
CA ARG A 534 -0.01 -21.15 3.18
C ARG A 534 1.07 -22.01 3.84
N LEU A 535 2.17 -21.38 4.22
CA LEU A 535 3.21 -21.98 5.05
C LEU A 535 3.14 -21.36 6.45
N HIS A 536 3.20 -22.18 7.49
CA HIS A 536 3.22 -21.71 8.87
C HIS A 536 4.55 -22.10 9.53
N LEU A 537 5.34 -21.11 9.94
CA LEU A 537 6.63 -21.28 10.58
C LEU A 537 6.44 -21.38 12.10
N ARG A 538 6.57 -22.57 12.68
CA ARG A 538 6.51 -22.77 14.15
C ARG A 538 7.68 -22.14 14.88
N ASN A 539 8.81 -22.03 14.18
CA ASN A 539 9.96 -21.23 14.58
C ASN A 539 10.27 -20.27 13.41
N PRO A 540 9.85 -18.99 13.48
CA PRO A 540 10.01 -18.06 12.37
C PRO A 540 11.46 -17.87 11.92
N VAL A 541 12.43 -17.92 12.84
CA VAL A 541 13.84 -17.67 12.52
C VAL A 541 14.44 -18.86 11.76
N ASP A 542 14.35 -20.06 12.33
CA ASP A 542 14.90 -21.27 11.70
C ASP A 542 14.08 -21.68 10.47
N GLY A 543 12.76 -21.54 10.54
CA GLY A 543 11.83 -21.80 9.45
C GLY A 543 12.07 -20.90 8.25
N ALA A 544 12.38 -19.62 8.46
CA ALA A 544 12.75 -18.69 7.39
C ALA A 544 14.02 -19.17 6.64
N GLY A 545 15.04 -19.60 7.38
CA GLY A 545 16.27 -20.16 6.79
C GLY A 545 15.99 -21.39 5.94
N ARG A 546 15.22 -22.35 6.46
CA ARG A 546 14.84 -23.56 5.71
C ARG A 546 14.00 -23.24 4.46
N LEU A 547 13.07 -22.29 4.57
CA LEU A 547 12.24 -21.86 3.44
C LEU A 547 13.09 -21.21 2.33
N ILE A 548 14.08 -20.38 2.69
CA ILE A 548 15.02 -19.80 1.72
C ILE A 548 15.77 -20.92 0.97
N GLU A 549 16.26 -21.94 1.67
CA GLU A 549 16.96 -23.07 1.05
C GLU A 549 16.04 -23.89 0.15
N ALA A 550 14.82 -24.20 0.57
CA ALA A 550 13.84 -24.90 -0.25
C ALA A 550 13.51 -24.13 -1.54
N VAL A 551 13.30 -22.82 -1.44
CA VAL A 551 13.05 -21.95 -2.60
C VAL A 551 14.28 -21.90 -3.55
N ARG A 552 15.51 -21.87 -3.00
CA ARG A 552 16.74 -21.96 -3.82
C ARG A 552 16.84 -23.29 -4.55
N ALA A 553 16.46 -24.39 -3.91
CA ALA A 553 16.46 -25.72 -4.52
C ALA A 553 15.48 -25.80 -5.69
N VAL A 554 14.27 -25.24 -5.57
CA VAL A 554 13.30 -25.13 -6.68
C VAL A 554 13.91 -24.36 -7.87
N ALA A 555 14.59 -23.24 -7.60
CA ALA A 555 15.25 -22.45 -8.64
C ALA A 555 16.43 -23.18 -9.30
N GLY A 556 17.17 -24.00 -8.54
CA GLY A 556 18.29 -24.79 -9.05
C GLY A 556 17.87 -25.98 -9.93
N ALA A 557 16.76 -26.64 -9.57
CA ALA A 557 16.24 -27.81 -10.28
C ALA A 557 15.66 -27.50 -11.67
N ARG A 558 15.35 -26.23 -11.96
CA ARG A 558 14.75 -25.77 -13.23
C ARG A 558 15.74 -25.13 -14.22
N ARG A 559 17.06 -25.32 -14.05
CA ARG A 559 18.02 -24.90 -15.09
C ARG A 559 17.81 -25.75 -16.36
N PRO A 560 17.74 -25.14 -17.57
CA PRO A 560 17.65 -25.87 -18.82
C PRO A 560 18.87 -26.76 -19.08
#